data_AF-A0A7C6ZU40-F1
#
_entry.id   AF-A0A7C6ZU40-F1
#
_cell.length_a   1.000
_cell.length_b   1.000
_cell.length_c   1.000
_cell.angle_alpha   90.00
_cell.angle_beta   90.00
_cell.angle_gamma   90.00
#
_symmetry.space_group_name_H-M   'P 1'
#
loop_
_entity.id
_entity.type
_entity.pdbx_description
1 polymer ?
#
loop_
_entity_poly.entity_id
_entity_poly.type
_entity_poly.pdbx_seq_one_letter_code
_entity_poly.pdbx_strand_id
1 'polypeptide(L)'
;MLEIARGVITVTDIVMNHWGVSELDTADPAVLTWFLQDARARYPSQREIVALMGHGAAPVPAFAFAPATADAVNAAAQFPPLPKEHEFTPSDITDNSFMDTVTLGSALHAATNQGADPFDVLFFDQCFQGSLDTLYEVRQSATVLVASPNYAWLVAAYDKYISRFNPGMAPAALADDIIGAYQSSLSADHPNAIFWVRSSDVVTIAAAVSNLGDALRNALAAGNADLIADAVKQSKYVDTTQCSRENLQLGPPDELIGLDTFGAQLKVNFGAGDPAGVTAAVDALQHAMSRVNKLARSGNPYLAPDEFWDYRDTLTVLAPLPPNSPSAVAWRASLYRDNAPFAARWMIDPTQPVTVTQSLAFANDGRWDEFLADWYNPLTPTIGAWCNYSPPERTTLTDAEIITLTATTSGTDAIALSWTPVDDANASELRLYAVTPAAIALVVAATLPVSQTAVTLPATTPGVYGFALLAHDAELNGVARSAIITVTVATPPELFLPLVTR
;
A
#
# COMPACT_ATOMS: atom_id res chain seq x y z
N MET A 1 11.98 28.19 8.85
CA MET A 1 13.11 27.46 8.22
C MET A 1 14.33 27.61 9.11
N LEU A 2 15.12 26.54 9.27
CA LEU A 2 16.38 26.56 9.98
C LEU A 2 17.52 26.43 8.97
N GLU A 3 18.49 27.34 9.03
CA GLU A 3 19.77 27.18 8.34
C GLU A 3 20.77 26.60 9.33
N ILE A 4 21.38 25.46 8.99
CA ILE A 4 22.43 24.85 9.81
C ILE A 4 23.72 24.85 9.00
N ALA A 5 24.65 25.73 9.36
CA ALA A 5 25.93 25.88 8.68
C ALA A 5 27.07 25.95 9.68
N ARG A 6 28.10 25.12 9.50
CA ARG A 6 29.31 25.09 10.34
C ARG A 6 28.99 24.97 11.85
N GLY A 7 27.97 24.17 12.19
CA GLY A 7 27.53 23.95 13.56
C GLY A 7 26.71 25.11 14.17
N VAL A 8 26.34 26.12 13.38
CA VAL A 8 25.49 27.22 13.80
C VAL A 8 24.09 27.00 13.23
N ILE A 9 23.07 27.04 14.10
CA ILE A 9 21.67 27.01 13.73
C ILE A 9 21.16 28.46 13.71
N THR A 10 20.67 28.90 12.56
CA THR A 10 20.06 30.21 12.36
C THR A 10 18.60 30.02 12.00
N VAL A 11 17.69 30.57 12.83
CA VAL A 11 16.27 30.66 12.46
C VAL A 11 16.12 31.78 11.44
N THR A 12 15.47 31.49 10.33
CA THR A 12 15.25 32.48 9.26
C THR A 12 13.78 32.86 9.16
N ASP A 13 13.51 34.13 8.85
CA ASP A 13 12.16 34.64 8.59
C ASP A 13 11.71 34.36 7.15
N ILE A 14 12.46 33.56 6.37
CA ILE A 14 12.24 33.35 4.93
C ILE A 14 10.83 32.78 4.66
N VAL A 15 10.47 31.75 5.42
CA VAL A 15 9.14 31.13 5.33
C VAL A 15 8.06 32.15 5.65
N MET A 16 8.24 32.92 6.74
CA MET A 16 7.27 33.94 7.14
C MET A 16 7.14 35.08 6.12
N ASN A 17 8.24 35.45 5.47
CA ASN A 17 8.26 36.49 4.45
C ASN A 17 7.59 36.05 3.15
N HIS A 18 7.64 34.76 2.81
CA HIS A 18 7.01 34.24 1.59
C HIS A 18 5.53 33.89 1.81
N TRP A 19 5.23 33.17 2.89
CA TRP A 19 3.93 32.55 3.12
C TRP A 19 3.13 33.17 4.29
N GLY A 20 3.72 34.12 5.02
CA GLY A 20 3.10 34.73 6.20
C GLY A 20 3.33 33.94 7.49
N VAL A 21 2.63 34.32 8.55
CA VAL A 21 2.83 33.76 9.91
C VAL A 21 1.97 32.53 10.22
N SER A 22 1.22 32.04 9.25
CA SER A 22 0.40 30.83 9.39
C SER A 22 1.29 29.57 9.32
N GLU A 23 0.82 28.48 9.93
CA GLU A 23 1.39 27.16 9.70
C GLU A 23 1.30 26.81 8.21
N LEU A 24 2.38 26.23 7.68
CA LEU A 24 2.47 25.83 6.29
C LEU A 24 1.90 24.44 6.11
N ASP A 25 1.13 24.26 5.05
CA ASP A 25 0.80 22.93 4.55
C ASP A 25 2.02 22.34 3.82
N THR A 26 2.78 21.46 4.47
CA THR A 26 3.94 20.79 3.86
C THR A 26 3.55 19.68 2.88
N ALA A 27 2.27 19.30 2.83
CA ALA A 27 1.71 18.43 1.79
C ALA A 27 1.29 19.21 0.53
N ASP A 28 1.30 20.54 0.53
CA ASP A 28 1.08 21.34 -0.68
C ASP A 28 2.30 21.18 -1.63
N PRO A 29 2.11 20.67 -2.87
CA PRO A 29 3.20 20.56 -3.85
C PRO A 29 3.90 21.88 -4.16
N ALA A 30 3.20 23.01 -4.08
CA ALA A 30 3.77 24.33 -4.30
C ALA A 30 4.76 24.70 -3.18
N VAL A 31 4.49 24.30 -1.94
CA VAL A 31 5.38 24.52 -0.80
C VAL A 31 6.66 23.71 -0.96
N LEU A 32 6.55 22.42 -1.31
CA LEU A 32 7.73 21.57 -1.58
C LEU A 32 8.56 22.10 -2.76
N THR A 33 7.90 22.43 -3.87
CA THR A 33 8.56 22.98 -5.07
C THR A 33 9.33 24.25 -4.73
N TRP A 34 8.67 25.20 -4.06
CA TRP A 34 9.28 26.45 -3.65
C TRP A 34 10.47 26.23 -2.72
N PHE A 35 10.31 25.37 -1.70
CA PHE A 35 11.36 25.10 -0.72
C PHE A 35 12.64 24.60 -1.39
N LEU A 36 12.52 23.65 -2.32
CA LEU A 36 13.66 23.08 -3.03
C LEU A 36 14.32 24.11 -3.97
N GLN A 37 13.52 24.91 -4.68
CA GLN A 37 14.05 25.95 -5.56
C GLN A 37 14.73 27.10 -4.78
N ASP A 38 14.15 27.53 -3.66
CA ASP A 38 14.74 28.55 -2.79
C ASP A 38 16.06 28.06 -2.16
N ALA A 39 16.11 26.79 -1.71
CA ALA A 39 17.32 26.18 -1.21
C ALA A 39 18.44 26.17 -2.26
N ARG A 40 18.15 25.75 -3.50
CA ARG A 40 19.11 25.76 -4.62
C ARG A 40 19.62 27.16 -4.93
N ALA A 41 18.72 28.15 -4.99
CA ALA A 41 19.08 29.52 -5.30
C ALA A 41 19.98 30.16 -4.23
N ARG A 42 19.76 29.83 -2.95
CA ARG A 42 20.53 30.38 -1.82
C ARG A 42 21.84 29.66 -1.58
N TYR A 43 21.86 28.34 -1.77
CA TYR A 43 22.99 27.48 -1.45
C TYR A 43 23.48 26.72 -2.69
N PRO A 44 24.02 27.44 -3.70
CA PRO A 44 24.53 26.80 -4.90
C PRO A 44 25.62 25.80 -4.51
N SER A 45 25.52 24.59 -5.05
CA SER A 45 26.36 23.48 -4.67
C SER A 45 26.85 22.71 -5.89
N GLN A 46 27.87 21.86 -5.71
CA GLN A 46 28.32 20.91 -6.75
C GLN A 46 27.54 19.60 -6.71
N ARG A 47 26.89 19.31 -5.57
CA ARG A 47 26.19 18.07 -5.29
C ARG A 47 24.97 18.35 -4.43
N GLU A 48 23.85 17.76 -4.80
CA GLU A 48 22.57 17.96 -4.14
C GLU A 48 21.94 16.64 -3.73
N ILE A 49 21.64 16.55 -2.44
CA ILE A 49 20.93 15.42 -1.86
C ILE A 49 19.66 15.97 -1.25
N VAL A 50 18.53 15.42 -1.67
CA VAL A 50 17.23 15.70 -1.08
C VAL A 50 16.83 14.49 -0.28
N ALA A 51 16.60 14.67 1.01
CA ALA A 51 15.99 13.66 1.87
C ALA A 51 14.57 14.11 2.21
N LEU A 52 13.58 13.33 1.77
CA LEU A 52 12.19 13.50 2.17
C LEU A 52 11.98 12.61 3.38
N MET A 53 11.82 13.23 4.54
CA MET A 53 11.64 12.55 5.82
C MET A 53 10.21 12.73 6.27
N GLY A 54 9.65 11.66 6.82
CA GLY A 54 8.33 11.63 7.38
C GLY A 54 7.85 10.20 7.30
N HIS A 55 6.56 10.04 7.38
CA HIS A 55 6.01 8.77 6.95
C HIS A 55 6.18 8.65 5.39
N GLY A 56 6.24 7.45 4.78
CA GLY A 56 5.92 7.19 3.33
C GLY A 56 4.70 6.28 2.98
N ALA A 57 3.99 6.47 1.84
CA ALA A 57 2.82 5.65 1.41
C ALA A 57 3.08 4.73 0.24
N ALA A 58 2.39 3.60 0.24
CA ALA A 58 2.20 2.84 -0.98
C ALA A 58 1.49 3.71 -2.04
N PRO A 59 1.79 3.54 -3.34
CA PRO A 59 1.37 4.45 -4.40
C PRO A 59 -0.12 4.74 -4.41
N VAL A 60 -0.46 6.01 -4.69
CA VAL A 60 -1.85 6.50 -4.81
C VAL A 60 -1.93 7.47 -5.98
N PRO A 61 -2.89 7.32 -6.92
CA PRO A 61 -3.11 8.31 -7.98
C PRO A 61 -3.64 9.64 -7.41
N ALA A 62 -3.63 10.70 -8.22
CA ALA A 62 -4.24 11.96 -7.81
C ALA A 62 -5.77 11.85 -7.82
N PHE A 63 -6.41 12.38 -6.80
CA PHE A 63 -7.87 12.47 -6.73
C PHE A 63 -8.32 13.77 -6.08
N ALA A 64 -9.47 14.25 -6.53
CA ALA A 64 -10.14 15.40 -5.94
C ALA A 64 -11.32 14.91 -5.10
N PHE A 65 -11.32 15.27 -3.81
CA PHE A 65 -12.55 15.29 -3.05
C PHE A 65 -13.39 16.46 -3.55
N ALA A 66 -14.66 16.23 -3.88
CA ALA A 66 -15.62 17.31 -3.96
C ALA A 66 -16.02 17.63 -2.50
N PRO A 67 -15.51 18.69 -1.86
CA PRO A 67 -16.05 19.08 -0.57
C PRO A 67 -17.53 19.39 -0.80
N ALA A 68 -18.40 18.83 0.02
CA ALA A 68 -19.78 19.26 0.09
C ALA A 68 -19.80 20.68 0.71
N THR A 69 -19.38 21.70 -0.05
CA THR A 69 -19.27 23.12 0.31
C THR A 69 -18.21 23.49 1.37
N ALA A 70 -17.56 24.65 1.19
CA ALA A 70 -16.58 25.20 2.12
C ALA A 70 -17.14 25.52 3.52
N ASP A 71 -18.48 25.66 3.64
CA ASP A 71 -19.17 25.81 4.92
C ASP A 71 -19.26 24.48 5.71
N ALA A 72 -19.16 23.31 5.07
CA ALA A 72 -19.12 22.01 5.75
C ALA A 72 -17.76 21.71 6.41
N VAL A 73 -16.69 22.37 5.96
CA VAL A 73 -15.36 22.26 6.57
C VAL A 73 -15.30 23.02 7.91
N ASN A 74 -16.07 24.11 8.05
CA ASN A 74 -16.15 24.91 9.29
C ASN A 74 -17.36 24.58 10.17
N ALA A 75 -18.45 23.99 9.62
CA ALA A 75 -19.53 23.38 10.40
C ALA A 75 -19.17 21.99 10.96
N ALA A 76 -17.93 21.53 10.74
CA ALA A 76 -17.34 20.29 11.24
C ALA A 76 -17.10 20.22 12.76
N ALA A 77 -17.89 20.95 13.54
CA ALA A 77 -18.21 20.57 14.91
C ALA A 77 -19.30 19.47 14.97
N GLN A 78 -19.83 19.01 13.82
CA GLN A 78 -20.86 17.97 13.71
C GLN A 78 -20.59 16.92 12.61
N PHE A 79 -19.35 16.78 12.18
CA PHE A 79 -18.90 15.55 11.52
C PHE A 79 -18.18 14.70 12.59
N PRO A 80 -18.32 13.36 12.61
CA PRO A 80 -17.33 12.54 13.27
C PRO A 80 -16.00 12.99 12.67
N PRO A 81 -15.01 13.36 13.49
CA PRO A 81 -13.74 13.80 12.95
C PRO A 81 -13.29 12.78 11.91
N LEU A 82 -12.87 13.25 10.73
CA LEU A 82 -11.93 12.47 9.91
C LEU A 82 -10.97 11.81 10.90
N PRO A 83 -10.87 10.47 10.90
CA PRO A 83 -10.55 9.73 12.11
C PRO A 83 -9.38 10.37 12.84
N LYS A 84 -9.68 11.02 13.98
CA LYS A 84 -8.74 11.87 14.73
C LYS A 84 -7.64 11.07 15.44
N GLU A 85 -7.52 9.79 15.09
CA GLU A 85 -6.54 8.83 15.59
C GLU A 85 -6.06 7.88 14.48
N HIS A 86 -6.38 8.14 13.20
CA HIS A 86 -5.85 7.36 12.07
C HIS A 86 -5.01 8.23 11.15
N GLU A 87 -3.71 8.10 11.40
CA GLU A 87 -2.57 8.64 10.68
C GLU A 87 -2.69 8.32 9.17
N PHE A 88 -3.17 9.30 8.40
CA PHE A 88 -3.14 9.38 6.93
C PHE A 88 -1.74 9.50 6.39
N THR A 89 -0.90 8.54 6.67
CA THR A 89 0.45 8.70 6.21
C THR A 89 0.42 8.17 4.73
N PRO A 90 1.40 8.40 3.85
CA PRO A 90 2.22 9.61 3.50
C PRO A 90 2.52 9.98 2.02
N SER A 91 2.64 11.30 1.78
CA SER A 91 3.93 12.02 1.96
C SER A 91 3.68 13.37 2.66
N ASP A 92 4.10 13.44 3.93
CA ASP A 92 3.83 14.45 5.00
C ASP A 92 2.34 14.80 5.27
N ILE A 93 1.96 14.83 6.56
CA ILE A 93 0.58 15.15 7.00
C ILE A 93 0.63 16.50 7.69
N THR A 94 -0.11 17.47 7.15
CA THR A 94 -0.61 18.59 7.96
C THR A 94 -2.10 18.39 8.26
N ASP A 95 -2.67 19.21 9.14
CA ASP A 95 -4.11 19.19 9.42
C ASP A 95 -4.90 19.39 8.10
N ASN A 96 -5.42 18.30 7.55
CA ASN A 96 -6.33 18.20 6.39
C ASN A 96 -5.71 18.13 4.97
N SER A 97 -4.43 17.78 4.80
CA SER A 97 -3.82 17.68 3.47
C SER A 97 -2.92 16.45 3.30
N PHE A 98 -2.80 15.96 2.06
CA PHE A 98 -2.04 14.77 1.67
C PHE A 98 -1.42 14.99 0.28
N MET A 99 -0.11 14.70 0.15
CA MET A 99 0.56 14.70 -1.14
C MET A 99 0.55 13.29 -1.74
N ASP A 100 -0.31 13.08 -2.75
CA ASP A 100 -0.37 11.83 -3.51
C ASP A 100 0.87 11.63 -4.40
N THR A 101 1.03 10.41 -4.94
CA THR A 101 2.23 10.04 -5.70
C THR A 101 2.42 10.91 -6.95
N VAL A 102 1.34 11.23 -7.67
CA VAL A 102 1.40 12.04 -8.90
C VAL A 102 1.72 13.50 -8.56
N THR A 103 1.12 14.01 -7.48
CA THR A 103 1.37 15.36 -6.97
C THR A 103 2.81 15.52 -6.48
N LEU A 104 3.36 14.53 -5.76
CA LEU A 104 4.76 14.46 -5.37
C LEU A 104 5.70 14.45 -6.58
N GLY A 105 5.41 13.62 -7.58
CA GLY A 105 6.14 13.57 -8.85
C GLY A 105 6.17 14.92 -9.54
N SER A 106 5.01 15.57 -9.64
CA SER A 106 4.86 16.90 -10.25
C SER A 106 5.66 17.98 -9.51
N ALA A 107 5.64 17.98 -8.17
CA ALA A 107 6.39 18.93 -7.35
C ALA A 107 7.91 18.78 -7.54
N LEU A 108 8.41 17.54 -7.50
CA LEU A 108 9.82 17.25 -7.70
C LEU A 108 10.28 17.54 -9.14
N HIS A 109 9.44 17.26 -10.13
CA HIS A 109 9.71 17.59 -11.53
C HIS A 109 9.79 19.10 -11.73
N ALA A 110 8.89 19.87 -11.11
CA ALA A 110 8.93 21.33 -11.14
C ALA A 110 10.17 21.89 -10.41
N ALA A 111 10.53 21.32 -9.26
CA ALA A 111 11.73 21.71 -8.50
C ALA A 111 13.04 21.51 -9.28
N THR A 112 13.02 20.61 -10.27
CA THR A 112 14.17 20.24 -11.10
C THR A 112 14.15 20.86 -12.49
N ASN A 113 13.47 22.01 -12.65
CA ASN A 113 13.30 22.68 -13.93
C ASN A 113 12.71 21.75 -15.00
N GLN A 114 11.66 21.02 -14.64
CA GLN A 114 11.04 19.99 -15.48
C GLN A 114 12.03 18.86 -15.82
N GLY A 115 12.78 18.39 -14.82
CA GLY A 115 13.79 17.34 -14.96
C GLY A 115 15.07 17.75 -15.70
N ALA A 116 15.22 19.02 -16.10
CA ALA A 116 16.43 19.51 -16.76
C ALA A 116 17.63 19.64 -15.81
N ASP A 117 17.37 19.74 -14.51
CA ASP A 117 18.37 19.90 -13.46
C ASP A 117 18.08 18.94 -12.28
N PRO A 118 18.26 17.62 -12.47
CA PRO A 118 17.94 16.62 -11.47
C PRO A 118 18.88 16.69 -10.26
N PHE A 119 18.39 16.30 -9.08
CA PHE A 119 19.23 16.10 -7.90
C PHE A 119 20.24 14.96 -8.13
N ASP A 120 21.36 14.93 -7.38
CA ASP A 120 22.25 13.77 -7.42
C ASP A 120 21.59 12.56 -6.76
N VAL A 121 21.02 12.77 -5.57
CA VAL A 121 20.35 11.73 -4.80
C VAL A 121 19.03 12.25 -4.26
N LEU A 122 17.95 11.50 -4.48
CA LEU A 122 16.68 11.65 -3.77
C LEU A 122 16.50 10.45 -2.83
N PHE A 123 16.51 10.71 -1.53
CA PHE A 123 16.30 9.71 -0.50
C PHE A 123 14.91 9.85 0.12
N PHE A 124 14.10 8.81 -0.08
CA PHE A 124 12.85 8.62 0.62
C PHE A 124 13.11 7.95 1.97
N ASP A 125 13.27 8.76 3.03
CA ASP A 125 13.31 8.30 4.42
C ASP A 125 11.87 8.12 4.93
N GLN A 126 11.16 7.25 4.23
CA GLN A 126 9.70 7.16 4.15
C GLN A 126 9.32 5.71 3.81
N CYS A 127 8.27 5.18 4.45
CA CYS A 127 7.78 3.82 4.20
C CYS A 127 7.26 3.63 2.76
N PHE A 128 7.34 2.42 2.22
CA PHE A 128 6.69 2.01 0.96
C PHE A 128 7.06 2.78 -0.32
N GLN A 129 8.05 3.69 -0.27
CA GLN A 129 8.49 4.45 -1.46
C GLN A 129 9.29 3.59 -2.46
N GLY A 130 9.67 2.37 -2.07
CA GLY A 130 10.31 1.39 -2.93
C GLY A 130 9.37 0.69 -3.91
N SER A 131 8.25 1.31 -4.27
CA SER A 131 7.36 0.84 -5.34
C SER A 131 7.83 1.33 -6.71
N LEU A 132 7.74 0.47 -7.72
CA LEU A 132 8.05 0.84 -9.10
C LEU A 132 7.22 2.05 -9.57
N ASP A 133 5.95 2.13 -9.19
CA ASP A 133 5.07 3.24 -9.57
C ASP A 133 5.57 4.58 -9.02
N THR A 134 5.87 4.64 -7.72
CA THR A 134 6.46 5.82 -7.08
C THR A 134 7.78 6.21 -7.74
N LEU A 135 8.70 5.26 -7.87
CA LEU A 135 10.02 5.54 -8.43
C LEU A 135 9.96 5.94 -9.91
N TYR A 136 9.01 5.38 -10.66
CA TYR A 136 8.77 5.78 -12.05
C TYR A 136 8.22 7.20 -12.11
N GLU A 137 7.27 7.56 -11.25
CA GLU A 137 6.71 8.90 -11.16
C GLU A 137 7.79 9.96 -10.97
N VAL A 138 8.76 9.71 -10.09
CA VAL A 138 9.83 10.68 -9.75
C VAL A 138 11.12 10.50 -10.55
N ARG A 139 11.16 9.60 -11.55
CA ARG A 139 12.40 9.18 -12.25
C ARG A 139 13.18 10.33 -12.88
N GLN A 140 12.54 11.44 -13.22
CA GLN A 140 13.22 12.59 -13.85
C GLN A 140 13.81 13.57 -12.84
N SER A 141 13.56 13.38 -11.54
CA SER A 141 13.90 14.35 -10.50
C SER A 141 15.28 14.12 -9.88
N ALA A 142 15.88 12.95 -10.04
CA ALA A 142 17.20 12.66 -9.50
C ALA A 142 18.01 11.68 -10.36
N THR A 143 19.32 11.60 -10.13
CA THR A 143 20.20 10.62 -10.77
C THR A 143 20.10 9.25 -10.08
N VAL A 144 20.05 9.24 -8.75
CA VAL A 144 19.88 8.05 -7.90
C VAL A 144 18.71 8.25 -6.95
N LEU A 145 17.89 7.22 -6.82
CA LEU A 145 16.78 7.14 -5.89
C LEU A 145 17.12 6.14 -4.79
N VAL A 146 16.91 6.50 -3.53
CA VAL A 146 17.07 5.63 -2.36
C VAL A 146 15.71 5.45 -1.69
N ALA A 147 15.30 4.21 -1.46
CA ALA A 147 13.97 3.92 -0.90
C ALA A 147 13.92 2.58 -0.14
N SER A 148 12.88 2.44 0.69
CA SER A 148 12.49 1.17 1.28
C SER A 148 11.15 0.71 0.69
N PRO A 149 10.99 -0.57 0.29
CA PRO A 149 9.72 -1.08 -0.23
C PRO A 149 8.67 -1.31 0.85
N ASN A 150 9.10 -1.44 2.11
CA ASN A 150 8.23 -1.68 3.27
C ASN A 150 8.44 -0.53 4.28
N TYR A 151 8.07 -0.73 5.55
CA TYR A 151 8.37 0.18 6.64
C TYR A 151 9.82 0.63 6.66
N ALA A 152 10.03 1.95 6.60
CA ALA A 152 11.30 2.60 6.84
C ALA A 152 11.34 3.04 8.32
N TRP A 153 12.05 2.29 9.16
CA TRP A 153 12.23 2.65 10.57
C TRP A 153 12.99 3.97 10.71
N LEU A 154 12.45 4.89 11.53
CA LEU A 154 13.11 6.16 11.79
C LEU A 154 14.32 5.96 12.70
N VAL A 155 15.49 5.73 12.09
CA VAL A 155 16.79 5.70 12.80
C VAL A 155 17.55 7.02 12.71
N ALA A 156 17.16 7.91 11.78
CA ALA A 156 17.73 9.24 11.58
C ALA A 156 19.28 9.27 11.58
N ALA A 157 19.92 8.31 10.89
CA ALA A 157 21.37 8.09 10.90
C ALA A 157 22.20 9.16 10.12
N TYR A 158 21.65 10.37 9.95
CA TYR A 158 22.21 11.47 9.17
C TYR A 158 23.63 11.86 9.64
N ASP A 159 23.87 11.86 10.95
CA ASP A 159 25.17 12.15 11.56
C ASP A 159 26.27 11.17 11.10
N LYS A 160 25.89 9.91 10.84
CA LYS A 160 26.83 8.86 10.47
C LYS A 160 27.34 8.99 9.05
N TYR A 161 26.58 9.57 8.11
CA TYR A 161 26.96 9.60 6.70
C TYR A 161 27.20 11.00 6.14
N ILE A 162 26.53 12.06 6.62
CA ILE A 162 26.71 13.42 6.10
C ILE A 162 28.18 13.86 6.23
N SER A 163 28.85 13.49 7.32
CA SER A 163 30.26 13.83 7.55
C SER A 163 31.24 13.17 6.58
N ARG A 164 30.82 12.12 5.86
CA ARG A 164 31.64 11.43 4.84
C ARG A 164 31.50 12.04 3.46
N PHE A 165 30.42 12.79 3.23
CA PHE A 165 30.12 13.38 1.93
C PHE A 165 31.18 14.40 1.53
N ASN A 166 31.59 14.32 0.27
CA ASN A 166 32.46 15.31 -0.35
C ASN A 166 32.05 15.53 -1.81
N PRO A 167 32.35 16.72 -2.39
CA PRO A 167 31.88 17.07 -3.73
C PRO A 167 32.37 16.15 -4.86
N GLY A 168 33.47 15.41 -4.63
CA GLY A 168 34.04 14.47 -5.59
C GLY A 168 33.32 13.11 -5.64
N MET A 169 32.42 12.82 -4.71
CA MET A 169 31.70 11.55 -4.69
C MET A 169 30.72 11.44 -5.86
N ALA A 170 30.65 10.23 -6.43
CA ALA A 170 29.61 9.89 -7.37
C ALA A 170 28.26 9.71 -6.61
N PRO A 171 27.12 10.01 -7.24
CA PRO A 171 25.80 9.83 -6.62
C PRO A 171 25.56 8.42 -6.05
N ALA A 172 26.00 7.38 -6.75
CA ALA A 172 25.91 6.00 -6.27
C ALA A 172 26.72 5.75 -4.99
N ALA A 173 27.89 6.36 -4.85
CA ALA A 173 28.71 6.25 -3.64
C ALA A 173 28.08 7.00 -2.46
N LEU A 174 27.43 8.14 -2.71
CA LEU A 174 26.62 8.84 -1.70
C LEU A 174 25.48 7.93 -1.22
N ALA A 175 24.77 7.29 -2.15
CA ALA A 175 23.69 6.37 -1.85
C ALA A 175 24.15 5.10 -1.11
N ASP A 176 25.32 4.53 -1.45
CA ASP A 176 25.95 3.42 -0.71
C ASP A 176 26.18 3.80 0.76
N ASP A 177 26.71 5.00 1.00
CA ASP A 177 26.94 5.51 2.35
C ASP A 177 25.63 5.71 3.13
N ILE A 178 24.56 6.18 2.48
CA ILE A 178 23.21 6.32 3.07
C ILE A 178 22.68 4.95 3.49
N ILE A 179 22.55 4.00 2.56
CA ILE A 179 21.94 2.70 2.86
C ILE A 179 22.77 1.91 3.87
N GLY A 180 24.11 2.00 3.81
CA GLY A 180 25.00 1.35 4.76
C GLY A 180 24.88 1.93 6.17
N ALA A 181 24.82 3.25 6.31
CA ALA A 181 24.61 3.91 7.60
C ALA A 181 23.22 3.61 8.19
N TYR A 182 22.19 3.64 7.35
CA TYR A 182 20.83 3.30 7.74
C TYR A 182 20.75 1.86 8.27
N GLN A 183 21.19 0.87 7.48
CA GLN A 183 21.11 -0.55 7.85
C GLN A 183 22.00 -0.96 9.02
N SER A 184 23.15 -0.30 9.20
CA SER A 184 24.00 -0.51 10.37
C SER A 184 23.43 0.09 11.66
N SER A 185 22.44 0.99 11.54
CA SER A 185 21.73 1.58 12.68
C SER A 185 20.53 0.75 13.14
N LEU A 186 20.10 -0.22 12.33
CA LEU A 186 19.01 -1.14 12.66
C LEU A 186 19.50 -2.36 13.45
N SER A 187 18.63 -2.88 14.30
CA SER A 187 18.77 -4.17 14.99
C SER A 187 17.75 -5.18 14.46
N ALA A 188 17.83 -6.44 14.90
CA ALA A 188 16.92 -7.50 14.44
C ALA A 188 15.45 -7.26 14.85
N ASP A 189 15.19 -6.34 15.77
CA ASP A 189 13.84 -5.87 16.11
C ASP A 189 13.31 -4.77 15.18
N HIS A 190 14.12 -4.34 14.21
CA HIS A 190 13.77 -3.39 13.15
C HIS A 190 14.15 -3.96 11.77
N PRO A 191 13.56 -5.11 11.38
CA PRO A 191 13.84 -5.71 10.08
C PRO A 191 13.39 -4.80 8.94
N ASN A 192 14.20 -4.65 7.91
CA ASN A 192 13.94 -3.76 6.78
C ASN A 192 14.80 -4.15 5.57
N ALA A 193 14.29 -3.87 4.37
CA ALA A 193 15.09 -3.79 3.16
C ALA A 193 15.18 -2.32 2.72
N ILE A 194 16.37 -1.88 2.34
CA ILE A 194 16.59 -0.56 1.74
C ILE A 194 17.51 -0.74 0.54
N PHE A 195 17.28 0.05 -0.50
CA PHE A 195 18.04 -0.05 -1.73
C PHE A 195 18.23 1.32 -2.36
N TRP A 196 19.11 1.38 -3.35
CA TRP A 196 19.14 2.47 -4.31
C TRP A 196 19.14 1.97 -5.74
N VAL A 197 18.58 2.78 -6.62
CA VAL A 197 18.48 2.52 -8.06
C VAL A 197 18.78 3.80 -8.84
N ARG A 198 19.42 3.68 -10.01
CA ARG A 198 19.57 4.83 -10.92
C ARG A 198 18.24 5.07 -11.62
N SER A 199 17.89 6.32 -11.83
CA SER A 199 16.64 6.67 -12.51
C SER A 199 16.54 6.09 -13.93
N SER A 200 17.67 5.97 -14.64
CA SER A 200 17.72 5.28 -15.95
C SER A 200 17.39 3.79 -15.86
N ASP A 201 17.75 3.15 -14.74
CA ASP A 201 17.46 1.73 -14.50
C ASP A 201 15.97 1.53 -14.16
N VAL A 202 15.33 2.50 -13.50
CA VAL A 202 13.86 2.47 -13.26
C VAL A 202 13.09 2.35 -14.58
N VAL A 203 13.47 3.12 -15.62
CA VAL A 203 12.86 3.01 -16.96
C VAL A 203 13.06 1.62 -17.57
N THR A 204 14.27 1.05 -17.41
CA THR A 204 14.58 -0.29 -17.92
C THR A 204 13.77 -1.36 -17.20
N ILE A 205 13.62 -1.23 -15.88
CA ILE A 205 12.83 -2.14 -15.03
C ILE A 205 11.34 -2.04 -15.40
N ALA A 206 10.81 -0.83 -15.57
CA ALA A 206 9.42 -0.60 -15.98
C ALA A 206 9.09 -1.25 -17.34
N ALA A 207 10.00 -1.14 -18.31
CA ALA A 207 9.86 -1.84 -19.58
C ALA A 207 9.87 -3.37 -19.41
N ALA A 208 10.73 -3.89 -18.54
CA ALA A 208 10.78 -5.33 -18.25
C ALA A 208 9.51 -5.83 -17.53
N VAL A 209 8.95 -5.04 -16.60
CA VAL A 209 7.66 -5.33 -15.95
C VAL A 209 6.52 -5.27 -16.95
N SER A 210 6.55 -4.35 -17.92
CA SER A 210 5.55 -4.29 -19.00
C SER A 210 5.59 -5.55 -19.88
N ASN A 211 6.80 -5.99 -20.26
CA ASN A 211 6.98 -7.26 -20.99
C ASN A 211 6.53 -8.47 -20.17
N LEU A 212 6.73 -8.45 -18.84
CA LEU A 212 6.21 -9.47 -17.94
C LEU A 212 4.67 -9.45 -17.92
N GLY A 213 4.05 -8.28 -17.87
CA GLY A 213 2.60 -8.11 -18.00
C GLY A 213 2.07 -8.75 -19.28
N ASP A 214 2.66 -8.46 -20.43
CA ASP A 214 2.27 -9.08 -21.71
C ASP A 214 2.43 -10.62 -21.70
N ALA A 215 3.52 -11.14 -21.12
CA ALA A 215 3.72 -12.59 -20.99
C ALA A 215 2.67 -13.24 -20.06
N LEU A 216 2.32 -12.60 -18.95
CA LEU A 216 1.28 -13.08 -18.04
C LEU A 216 -0.11 -13.06 -18.68
N ARG A 217 -0.41 -12.06 -19.51
CA ARG A 217 -1.64 -12.04 -20.31
C ARG A 217 -1.70 -13.18 -21.34
N ASN A 218 -0.59 -13.48 -22.00
CA ASN A 218 -0.50 -14.65 -22.87
C ASN A 218 -0.73 -15.96 -22.08
N ALA A 219 -0.20 -16.06 -20.86
CA ALA A 219 -0.44 -17.18 -19.97
C ALA A 219 -1.93 -17.30 -19.56
N LEU A 220 -2.60 -16.18 -19.28
CA LEU A 220 -4.04 -16.15 -19.00
C LEU A 220 -4.87 -16.63 -20.20
N ALA A 221 -4.57 -16.13 -21.40
CA ALA A 221 -5.22 -16.58 -22.63
C ALA A 221 -5.00 -18.07 -22.91
N ALA A 222 -3.90 -18.64 -22.42
CA ALA A 222 -3.60 -20.07 -22.50
C ALA A 222 -4.21 -20.90 -21.35
N GLY A 223 -4.97 -20.30 -20.43
CA GLY A 223 -5.61 -20.99 -19.31
C GLY A 223 -4.73 -21.26 -18.10
N ASN A 224 -3.57 -20.60 -17.98
CA ASN A 224 -2.58 -20.83 -16.91
C ASN A 224 -2.78 -19.91 -15.69
N ALA A 225 -4.01 -19.52 -15.37
CA ALA A 225 -4.30 -18.63 -14.24
C ALA A 225 -3.85 -19.23 -12.89
N ASP A 226 -3.97 -20.54 -12.72
CA ASP A 226 -3.57 -21.24 -11.48
C ASP A 226 -2.06 -21.12 -11.20
N LEU A 227 -1.22 -21.17 -12.25
CA LEU A 227 0.24 -21.02 -12.10
C LEU A 227 0.62 -19.62 -11.61
N ILE A 228 -0.11 -18.60 -12.08
CA ILE A 228 0.05 -17.20 -11.63
C ILE A 228 -0.41 -17.10 -10.17
N ALA A 229 -1.60 -17.61 -9.85
CA ALA A 229 -2.15 -17.59 -8.50
C ALA A 229 -1.22 -18.28 -7.48
N ASP A 230 -0.63 -19.42 -7.86
CA ASP A 230 0.29 -20.12 -6.98
C ASP A 230 1.62 -19.37 -6.82
N ALA A 231 2.09 -18.64 -7.84
CA ALA A 231 3.29 -17.82 -7.73
C ALA A 231 3.04 -16.66 -6.77
N VAL A 232 1.89 -16.01 -6.90
CA VAL A 232 1.40 -14.93 -6.02
C VAL A 232 1.35 -15.39 -4.56
N LYS A 233 0.76 -16.57 -4.27
CA LYS A 233 0.69 -17.14 -2.91
C LYS A 233 2.06 -17.42 -2.29
N GLN A 234 3.06 -17.77 -3.11
CA GLN A 234 4.39 -18.18 -2.65
C GLN A 234 5.40 -17.01 -2.58
N SER A 235 4.97 -15.81 -2.95
CA SER A 235 5.80 -14.61 -3.03
C SER A 235 5.82 -13.84 -1.70
N LYS A 236 6.71 -12.85 -1.61
CA LYS A 236 6.79 -11.95 -0.46
C LYS A 236 6.07 -10.63 -0.74
N TYR A 237 5.48 -10.11 0.31
CA TYR A 237 4.67 -8.89 0.32
C TYR A 237 5.25 -7.89 1.31
N VAL A 238 4.84 -6.63 1.16
CA VAL A 238 5.07 -5.58 2.16
C VAL A 238 3.74 -5.22 2.80
N ASP A 239 3.75 -4.96 4.11
CA ASP A 239 2.54 -4.70 4.88
C ASP A 239 1.92 -3.35 4.51
N THR A 240 1.03 -3.39 3.53
CA THR A 240 0.26 -2.23 3.06
C THR A 240 -1.08 -2.08 3.77
N THR A 241 -1.42 -3.01 4.67
CA THR A 241 -2.67 -2.99 5.41
C THR A 241 -2.66 -2.00 6.56
N GLN A 242 -1.49 -1.72 7.15
CA GLN A 242 -1.26 -0.62 8.11
C GLN A 242 -2.39 -0.41 9.15
N CYS A 243 -3.00 -1.50 9.62
CA CYS A 243 -4.10 -1.47 10.58
C CYS A 243 -3.57 -1.38 12.02
N SER A 244 -4.37 -0.79 12.92
CA SER A 244 -4.04 -0.68 14.35
C SER A 244 -3.66 -2.04 14.97
N ARG A 245 -2.46 -2.18 15.55
CA ARG A 245 -1.95 -3.36 16.31
C ARG A 245 -2.22 -4.76 15.71
N GLU A 246 -2.58 -4.85 14.43
CA GLU A 246 -2.77 -6.10 13.73
C GLU A 246 -1.49 -6.46 12.99
N ASN A 247 -0.62 -7.06 13.80
CA ASN A 247 0.40 -8.04 13.50
C ASN A 247 1.61 -7.68 12.64
N LEU A 248 1.65 -6.62 11.81
CA LEU A 248 2.82 -6.43 10.91
C LEU A 248 3.09 -7.68 10.04
N GLN A 249 2.05 -8.45 9.74
CA GLN A 249 2.18 -9.72 9.03
C GLN A 249 2.34 -9.45 7.54
N LEU A 250 3.37 -10.02 6.92
CA LEU A 250 3.63 -9.85 5.50
C LEU A 250 2.84 -10.89 4.70
N GLY A 251 1.88 -10.44 3.89
CA GLY A 251 1.12 -11.32 3.01
C GLY A 251 -0.21 -10.72 2.56
N PRO A 252 -0.94 -11.41 1.68
CA PRO A 252 -2.29 -11.01 1.31
C PRO A 252 -3.13 -10.69 2.58
N PRO A 253 -3.91 -9.59 2.65
CA PRO A 253 -4.34 -8.67 1.58
C PRO A 253 -3.37 -7.57 1.15
N ASP A 254 -2.09 -7.67 1.47
CA ASP A 254 -1.11 -6.70 0.98
C ASP A 254 -1.14 -6.53 -0.53
N GLU A 255 -1.31 -5.30 -1.00
CA GLU A 255 -1.44 -4.97 -2.41
C GLU A 255 -0.10 -4.74 -3.10
N LEU A 256 1.01 -4.85 -2.38
CA LEU A 256 2.36 -4.69 -2.93
C LEU A 256 3.17 -5.98 -2.77
N ILE A 257 3.54 -6.56 -3.91
CA ILE A 257 4.32 -7.79 -4.02
C ILE A 257 5.75 -7.46 -4.45
N GLY A 258 6.73 -8.14 -3.87
CA GLY A 258 8.14 -7.96 -4.22
C GLY A 258 8.49 -8.61 -5.56
N LEU A 259 9.15 -7.85 -6.44
CA LEU A 259 9.49 -8.30 -7.81
C LEU A 259 10.52 -9.45 -7.83
N ASP A 260 11.47 -9.46 -6.89
CA ASP A 260 12.51 -10.49 -6.82
C ASP A 260 11.88 -11.88 -6.57
N THR A 261 11.06 -11.99 -5.53
CA THR A 261 10.41 -13.26 -5.15
C THR A 261 9.30 -13.63 -6.10
N PHE A 262 8.48 -12.67 -6.56
CA PHE A 262 7.44 -12.96 -7.54
C PHE A 262 7.99 -13.51 -8.84
N GLY A 263 9.04 -12.90 -9.40
CA GLY A 263 9.72 -13.43 -10.58
C GLY A 263 10.28 -14.83 -10.34
N ALA A 264 10.92 -15.07 -9.19
CA ALA A 264 11.43 -16.39 -8.85
C ALA A 264 10.33 -17.46 -8.81
N GLN A 265 9.18 -17.17 -8.19
CA GLN A 265 8.07 -18.12 -8.11
C GLN A 265 7.37 -18.33 -9.45
N LEU A 266 7.28 -17.31 -10.30
CA LEU A 266 6.82 -17.47 -11.68
C LEU A 266 7.71 -18.45 -12.45
N LYS A 267 9.03 -18.33 -12.35
CA LYS A 267 9.97 -19.27 -13.00
C LYS A 267 9.82 -20.70 -12.48
N VAL A 268 9.59 -20.87 -11.19
CA VAL A 268 9.33 -22.20 -10.59
C VAL A 268 8.06 -22.82 -11.16
N ASN A 269 6.97 -22.05 -11.23
CA ASN A 269 5.66 -22.58 -11.65
C ASN A 269 5.53 -22.80 -13.16
N PHE A 270 6.11 -21.92 -13.99
CA PHE A 270 6.04 -22.04 -15.45
C PHE A 270 7.13 -22.96 -16.03
N GLY A 271 8.29 -23.03 -15.37
CA GLY A 271 9.43 -23.81 -15.85
C GLY A 271 10.13 -23.20 -17.07
N ALA A 272 11.25 -23.81 -17.45
CA ALA A 272 12.04 -23.36 -18.60
C ALA A 272 11.33 -23.67 -19.93
N GLY A 273 11.31 -22.69 -20.84
CA GLY A 273 10.72 -22.84 -22.18
C GLY A 273 9.20 -22.79 -22.21
N ASP A 274 8.57 -22.18 -21.21
CA ASP A 274 7.12 -22.00 -21.19
C ASP A 274 6.65 -21.24 -22.45
N PRO A 275 5.55 -21.68 -23.10
CA PRO A 275 5.12 -21.11 -24.38
C PRO A 275 4.56 -19.69 -24.26
N ALA A 276 4.18 -19.25 -23.05
CA ALA A 276 3.70 -17.90 -22.79
C ALA A 276 4.85 -16.87 -22.69
N GLY A 277 6.10 -17.34 -22.57
CA GLY A 277 7.29 -16.51 -22.46
C GLY A 277 7.53 -15.90 -21.07
N VAL A 278 6.83 -16.40 -20.03
CA VAL A 278 6.90 -15.86 -18.67
C VAL A 278 8.32 -15.97 -18.10
N THR A 279 8.96 -17.14 -18.22
CA THR A 279 10.32 -17.35 -17.72
C THR A 279 11.33 -16.43 -18.42
N ALA A 280 11.19 -16.22 -19.74
CA ALA A 280 12.06 -15.32 -20.50
C ALA A 280 11.84 -13.84 -20.10
N ALA A 281 10.59 -13.43 -19.86
CA ALA A 281 10.27 -12.10 -19.36
C ALA A 281 10.83 -11.87 -17.96
N VAL A 282 10.75 -12.86 -17.07
CA VAL A 282 11.38 -12.80 -15.75
C VAL A 282 12.90 -12.73 -15.85
N ASP A 283 13.54 -13.47 -16.75
CA ASP A 283 15.00 -13.38 -16.95
C ASP A 283 15.42 -11.96 -17.36
N ALA A 284 14.65 -11.33 -18.26
CA ALA A 284 14.87 -9.93 -18.65
C ALA A 284 14.68 -8.96 -17.47
N LEU A 285 13.65 -9.17 -16.64
CA LEU A 285 13.42 -8.40 -15.42
C LEU A 285 14.56 -8.56 -14.41
N GLN A 286 15.00 -9.80 -14.14
CA GLN A 286 16.13 -10.09 -13.25
C GLN A 286 17.43 -9.44 -13.76
N HIS A 287 17.64 -9.43 -15.08
CA HIS A 287 18.75 -8.73 -15.69
C HIS A 287 18.65 -7.20 -15.48
N ALA A 288 17.47 -6.60 -15.65
CA ALA A 288 17.24 -5.18 -15.39
C ALA A 288 17.47 -4.81 -13.92
N MET A 289 17.01 -5.65 -12.99
CA MET A 289 17.14 -5.46 -11.54
C MET A 289 18.56 -5.75 -11.01
N SER A 290 19.43 -6.42 -11.78
CA SER A 290 20.80 -6.76 -11.35
C SER A 290 21.68 -5.56 -11.00
N ARG A 291 21.26 -4.34 -11.39
CA ARG A 291 21.96 -3.07 -11.14
C ARG A 291 21.43 -2.31 -9.92
N VAL A 292 20.41 -2.83 -9.24
CA VAL A 292 19.89 -2.28 -7.99
C VAL A 292 20.81 -2.71 -6.85
N ASN A 293 21.34 -1.76 -6.08
CA ASN A 293 22.13 -2.07 -4.89
C ASN A 293 21.22 -2.10 -3.66
N LYS A 294 21.30 -3.15 -2.85
CA LYS A 294 20.40 -3.39 -1.74
C LYS A 294 21.10 -3.90 -0.50
N LEU A 295 20.54 -3.56 0.64
CA LEU A 295 20.84 -4.13 1.94
C LEU A 295 19.53 -4.53 2.62
N ALA A 296 19.56 -5.65 3.33
CA ALA A 296 18.39 -6.14 4.02
C ALA A 296 18.78 -6.74 5.38
N ARG A 297 17.85 -6.63 6.32
CA ARG A 297 17.93 -7.21 7.65
C ARG A 297 16.63 -7.96 7.93
N SER A 298 16.77 -9.24 8.22
CA SER A 298 15.68 -10.09 8.70
C SER A 298 15.58 -10.03 10.23
N GLY A 299 14.40 -10.31 10.78
CA GLY A 299 14.18 -10.22 12.22
C GLY A 299 12.70 -10.10 12.60
N ASN A 300 12.41 -9.69 13.83
CA ASN A 300 11.08 -9.67 14.42
C ASN A 300 10.71 -8.23 14.80
N PRO A 301 9.80 -7.54 14.08
CA PRO A 301 9.48 -6.15 14.39
C PRO A 301 9.13 -5.93 15.86
N TYR A 302 9.66 -4.89 16.51
CA TYR A 302 9.43 -4.67 17.94
C TYR A 302 7.95 -4.46 18.31
N LEU A 303 7.13 -3.99 17.36
CA LEU A 303 5.67 -3.83 17.51
C LEU A 303 4.91 -5.15 17.36
N ALA A 304 5.54 -6.18 16.78
CA ALA A 304 4.99 -7.52 16.56
C ALA A 304 6.10 -8.58 16.69
N PRO A 305 6.61 -8.83 17.91
CA PRO A 305 7.79 -9.68 18.12
C PRO A 305 7.55 -11.16 17.76
N ASP A 306 6.29 -11.58 17.64
CA ASP A 306 5.92 -12.92 17.20
C ASP A 306 5.97 -13.09 15.67
N GLU A 307 5.97 -11.99 14.91
CA GLU A 307 6.18 -12.04 13.46
C GLU A 307 7.66 -12.08 13.12
N PHE A 308 7.98 -12.79 12.04
CA PHE A 308 9.33 -12.84 11.49
C PHE A 308 9.36 -12.35 10.05
N TRP A 309 10.10 -11.28 9.82
CA TRP A 309 10.33 -10.71 8.51
C TRP A 309 11.65 -11.22 7.93
N ASP A 310 11.56 -11.96 6.83
CA ASP A 310 12.69 -12.26 5.94
C ASP A 310 12.44 -11.67 4.55
N TYR A 311 12.02 -10.42 4.51
CA TYR A 311 11.78 -9.67 3.29
C TYR A 311 13.10 -9.10 2.76
N ARG A 312 13.48 -9.45 1.53
CA ARG A 312 14.77 -9.05 0.90
C ARG A 312 14.60 -8.48 -0.51
N ASP A 313 13.37 -8.26 -0.93
CA ASP A 313 13.05 -7.76 -2.25
C ASP A 313 13.33 -6.26 -2.29
N THR A 314 13.58 -5.76 -3.50
CA THR A 314 13.92 -4.35 -3.72
C THR A 314 12.70 -3.55 -4.11
N LEU A 315 12.24 -3.71 -5.34
CA LEU A 315 11.09 -3.00 -5.87
C LEU A 315 9.81 -3.83 -5.70
N THR A 316 8.70 -3.14 -5.44
CA THR A 316 7.35 -3.72 -5.47
C THR A 316 6.54 -3.25 -6.67
N VAL A 317 5.54 -4.05 -7.03
CA VAL A 317 4.46 -3.69 -7.96
C VAL A 317 3.12 -4.02 -7.32
N LEU A 318 2.01 -3.53 -7.88
CA LEU A 318 0.69 -3.95 -7.45
C LEU A 318 0.52 -5.47 -7.62
N ALA A 319 0.12 -6.14 -6.55
CA ALA A 319 -0.06 -7.57 -6.51
C ALA A 319 -1.31 -8.00 -7.30
N PRO A 320 -1.24 -9.06 -8.12
CA PRO A 320 -2.41 -9.72 -8.65
C PRO A 320 -3.01 -10.65 -7.56
N LEU A 321 -3.63 -10.05 -6.53
CA LEU A 321 -4.42 -10.72 -5.49
C LEU A 321 -5.50 -11.63 -6.11
N PRO A 322 -6.15 -12.56 -5.38
CA PRO A 322 -7.16 -13.45 -5.97
C PRO A 322 -8.12 -12.73 -6.95
N PRO A 323 -8.42 -13.27 -8.14
CA PRO A 323 -9.21 -12.58 -9.18
C PRO A 323 -10.58 -12.06 -8.73
N ASN A 324 -11.15 -12.70 -7.70
CA ASN A 324 -12.42 -12.36 -7.08
C ASN A 324 -12.29 -11.44 -5.85
N SER A 325 -11.10 -10.87 -5.59
CA SER A 325 -10.89 -9.88 -4.55
C SER A 325 -11.85 -8.71 -4.77
N PRO A 326 -12.63 -8.31 -3.75
CA PRO A 326 -13.52 -7.15 -3.89
C PRO A 326 -12.69 -5.88 -4.07
N SER A 327 -13.27 -4.84 -4.69
CA SER A 327 -12.60 -3.55 -4.86
C SER A 327 -12.23 -2.89 -3.53
N ALA A 328 -12.85 -3.30 -2.42
CA ALA A 328 -12.46 -2.87 -1.10
C ALA A 328 -11.08 -3.45 -0.68
N VAL A 329 -10.76 -4.67 -1.10
CA VAL A 329 -9.48 -5.32 -0.76
C VAL A 329 -8.39 -4.97 -1.76
N ALA A 330 -8.73 -4.99 -3.05
CA ALA A 330 -7.82 -4.66 -4.16
C ALA A 330 -8.07 -3.22 -4.66
N TRP A 331 -8.15 -2.25 -3.74
CA TRP A 331 -8.58 -0.91 -4.08
C TRP A 331 -7.56 -0.18 -4.93
N ARG A 332 -6.24 -0.36 -4.73
CA ARG A 332 -5.22 0.24 -5.59
C ARG A 332 -5.32 -0.31 -6.99
N ALA A 333 -5.50 -1.62 -7.12
CA ALA A 333 -5.76 -2.25 -8.42
C ALA A 333 -7.05 -1.71 -9.07
N SER A 334 -8.07 -1.37 -8.28
CA SER A 334 -9.32 -0.79 -8.80
C SER A 334 -9.12 0.60 -9.46
N LEU A 335 -8.11 1.35 -9.01
CA LEU A 335 -7.75 2.68 -9.50
C LEU A 335 -6.58 2.68 -10.49
N TYR A 336 -5.91 1.55 -10.69
CA TYR A 336 -4.72 1.44 -11.52
C TYR A 336 -5.08 1.34 -13.01
N ARG A 337 -5.29 2.49 -13.65
CA ARG A 337 -5.78 2.62 -15.04
C ARG A 337 -5.14 3.82 -15.72
N ASP A 338 -5.05 3.81 -17.05
CA ASP A 338 -4.45 4.86 -17.88
C ASP A 338 -5.41 6.00 -18.29
N ASN A 339 -6.67 5.95 -17.85
CA ASN A 339 -7.75 6.73 -18.43
C ASN A 339 -8.37 7.77 -17.48
N ALA A 340 -7.59 8.33 -16.56
CA ALA A 340 -8.05 9.46 -15.76
C ALA A 340 -8.41 10.69 -16.65
N PRO A 341 -9.44 11.48 -16.29
CA PRO A 341 -10.20 11.38 -15.05
C PRO A 341 -11.33 10.34 -15.09
N PHE A 342 -11.58 9.67 -13.95
CA PHE A 342 -12.71 8.74 -13.79
C PHE A 342 -13.34 8.82 -12.40
N ALA A 343 -14.59 8.39 -12.30
CA ALA A 343 -15.32 8.36 -11.04
C ALA A 343 -14.94 7.13 -10.20
N ALA A 344 -14.73 7.36 -8.91
CA ALA A 344 -14.54 6.36 -7.88
C ALA A 344 -15.51 6.62 -6.72
N ARG A 345 -15.57 5.69 -5.77
CA ARG A 345 -16.31 5.84 -4.51
C ARG A 345 -15.35 5.85 -3.34
N TRP A 346 -15.66 6.64 -2.33
CA TRP A 346 -14.96 6.55 -1.06
C TRP A 346 -15.37 5.25 -0.37
N MET A 347 -14.42 4.45 0.10
CA MET A 347 -14.74 3.16 0.73
C MET A 347 -15.53 3.33 2.04
N ILE A 348 -15.17 4.33 2.85
CA ILE A 348 -15.80 4.57 4.15
C ILE A 348 -17.26 5.03 3.97
N ASP A 349 -17.50 5.86 2.94
CA ASP A 349 -18.84 6.26 2.52
C ASP A 349 -19.02 5.98 1.03
N PRO A 350 -19.55 4.80 0.66
CA PRO A 350 -19.77 4.44 -0.73
C PRO A 350 -20.73 5.37 -1.48
N THR A 351 -21.48 6.22 -0.77
CA THR A 351 -22.36 7.22 -1.39
C THR A 351 -21.61 8.48 -1.81
N GLN A 352 -20.43 8.73 -1.25
CA GLN A 352 -19.56 9.85 -1.58
C GLN A 352 -18.81 9.58 -2.89
N PRO A 353 -19.09 10.33 -3.97
CA PRO A 353 -18.31 10.24 -5.19
C PRO A 353 -16.94 10.88 -4.99
N VAL A 354 -15.92 10.27 -5.55
CA VAL A 354 -14.57 10.85 -5.67
C VAL A 354 -14.16 10.83 -7.13
N THR A 355 -13.41 11.82 -7.59
CA THR A 355 -12.87 11.82 -8.95
C THR A 355 -11.38 11.57 -8.87
N VAL A 356 -10.91 10.46 -9.46
CA VAL A 356 -9.48 10.31 -9.77
C VAL A 356 -9.18 11.25 -10.91
N THR A 357 -8.29 12.21 -10.68
CA THR A 357 -8.00 13.31 -11.60
C THR A 357 -6.82 13.00 -12.51
N GLN A 358 -5.85 12.22 -12.02
CA GLN A 358 -4.68 11.80 -12.80
C GLN A 358 -4.25 10.39 -12.42
N SER A 359 -3.91 9.61 -13.45
CA SER A 359 -3.35 8.27 -13.32
C SER A 359 -1.86 8.32 -13.00
N LEU A 360 -1.34 7.26 -12.38
CA LEU A 360 0.11 7.06 -12.20
C LEU A 360 0.80 7.00 -13.56
N ALA A 361 1.98 7.59 -13.68
CA ALA A 361 2.74 7.63 -14.92
C ALA A 361 3.05 6.24 -15.47
N PHE A 362 3.32 5.25 -14.62
CA PHE A 362 3.57 3.88 -15.07
C PHE A 362 2.30 3.16 -15.55
N ALA A 363 1.12 3.51 -15.03
CA ALA A 363 -0.13 3.02 -15.60
C ALA A 363 -0.37 3.59 -17.01
N ASN A 364 0.06 4.83 -17.29
CA ASN A 364 -0.07 5.43 -18.62
C ASN A 364 0.96 4.91 -19.63
N ASP A 365 2.22 4.76 -19.20
CA ASP A 365 3.36 4.44 -20.07
C ASP A 365 3.64 2.93 -20.16
N GLY A 366 3.15 2.16 -19.20
CA GLY A 366 3.42 0.74 -19.02
C GLY A 366 2.33 -0.17 -19.57
N ARG A 367 2.38 -1.43 -19.16
CA ARG A 367 1.44 -2.50 -19.56
C ARG A 367 0.98 -3.37 -18.40
N TRP A 368 1.36 -2.99 -17.16
CA TRP A 368 1.04 -3.77 -15.97
C TRP A 368 -0.46 -3.67 -15.64
N ASP A 369 -1.05 -2.49 -15.87
CA ASP A 369 -2.48 -2.21 -15.76
C ASP A 369 -3.32 -3.10 -16.68
N GLU A 370 -2.89 -3.32 -17.93
CA GLU A 370 -3.58 -4.22 -18.87
C GLU A 370 -3.60 -5.67 -18.35
N PHE A 371 -2.51 -6.14 -17.73
CA PHE A 371 -2.49 -7.45 -17.09
C PHE A 371 -3.42 -7.50 -15.88
N LEU A 372 -3.41 -6.50 -15.00
CA LEU A 372 -4.30 -6.45 -13.84
C LEU A 372 -5.78 -6.39 -14.27
N ALA A 373 -6.09 -5.67 -15.36
CA ALA A 373 -7.44 -5.58 -15.92
C ALA A 373 -7.94 -6.93 -16.46
N ASP A 374 -7.07 -7.73 -17.09
CA ASP A 374 -7.39 -9.08 -17.55
C ASP A 374 -7.46 -10.11 -16.40
N TRP A 375 -6.71 -9.86 -15.32
CA TRP A 375 -6.62 -10.74 -14.16
C TRP A 375 -7.84 -10.65 -13.22
N TYR A 376 -8.26 -9.42 -12.88
CA TYR A 376 -9.36 -9.20 -11.95
C TYR A 376 -10.72 -9.31 -12.63
N ASN A 377 -11.72 -9.80 -11.89
CA ASN A 377 -13.10 -9.48 -12.21
C ASN A 377 -13.30 -7.96 -12.20
N PRO A 378 -14.21 -7.39 -13.01
CA PRO A 378 -14.38 -5.95 -13.10
C PRO A 378 -14.49 -5.28 -11.73
N LEU A 379 -13.45 -4.52 -11.36
CA LEU A 379 -13.41 -3.79 -10.10
C LEU A 379 -14.15 -2.47 -10.27
N THR A 380 -15.05 -2.18 -9.34
CA THR A 380 -15.60 -0.82 -9.21
C THR A 380 -14.50 0.08 -8.65
N PRO A 381 -14.13 1.19 -9.31
CA PRO A 381 -13.12 2.10 -8.77
C PRO A 381 -13.51 2.56 -7.37
N THR A 382 -12.65 2.26 -6.40
CA THR A 382 -12.87 2.54 -4.98
C THR A 382 -11.58 3.09 -4.43
N ILE A 383 -11.66 4.22 -3.75
CA ILE A 383 -10.53 4.73 -2.97
C ILE A 383 -10.69 4.15 -1.57
N GLY A 384 -9.76 3.25 -1.26
CA GLY A 384 -9.80 2.48 -0.02
C GLY A 384 -9.36 3.28 1.19
N ALA A 385 -9.82 2.85 2.36
CA ALA A 385 -9.11 3.12 3.58
C ALA A 385 -7.81 2.29 3.58
N TRP A 386 -6.72 2.90 4.04
CA TRP A 386 -5.42 2.24 4.19
C TRP A 386 -5.52 0.97 5.03
N CYS A 387 -6.35 1.04 6.06
CA CYS A 387 -6.87 -0.13 6.73
C CYS A 387 -7.89 -0.79 5.80
N ASN A 388 -7.59 -1.99 5.27
CA ASN A 388 -8.67 -2.94 5.03
C ASN A 388 -9.41 -3.04 6.35
N TYR A 389 -10.59 -2.43 6.44
CA TYR A 389 -11.28 -2.12 7.68
C TYR A 389 -11.56 -3.41 8.47
N SER A 390 -10.59 -3.85 9.27
CA SER A 390 -10.87 -4.15 10.66
C SER A 390 -11.14 -2.76 11.24
N PRO A 391 -12.38 -2.43 11.62
CA PRO A 391 -12.68 -1.16 12.27
C PRO A 391 -11.57 -0.87 13.27
N PRO A 392 -11.05 0.35 13.32
CA PRO A 392 -10.06 0.69 14.32
C PRO A 392 -10.71 0.74 15.69
N GLU A 393 -11.02 -0.44 16.21
CA GLU A 393 -11.63 -0.69 17.51
C GLU A 393 -10.95 -1.89 18.18
N ARG A 394 -9.62 -1.85 18.07
CA ARG A 394 -8.81 -1.89 19.29
C ARG A 394 -8.54 -0.49 19.85
N THR A 395 -9.40 0.50 19.63
CA THR A 395 -9.86 1.24 20.81
C THR A 395 -10.27 0.14 21.77
N THR A 396 -9.52 0.01 22.83
CA THR A 396 -9.78 -1.00 23.84
C THR A 396 -11.17 -0.70 24.35
N LEU A 397 -12.17 -1.38 23.79
CA LEU A 397 -13.44 -1.61 24.44
C LEU A 397 -13.09 -2.48 25.64
N THR A 398 -12.53 -1.85 26.67
CA THR A 398 -12.33 -2.45 27.98
C THR A 398 -13.68 -2.91 28.54
N ASP A 399 -14.76 -2.30 28.05
CA ASP A 399 -16.13 -2.46 28.54
C ASP A 399 -17.16 -2.74 27.43
N ALA A 400 -16.80 -3.36 26.30
CA ALA A 400 -17.82 -3.81 25.34
C ALA A 400 -18.56 -5.05 25.83
N GLU A 401 -19.86 -5.08 25.55
CA GLU A 401 -20.70 -6.26 25.69
C GLU A 401 -20.15 -7.41 24.81
N ILE A 402 -20.20 -8.65 25.33
CA ILE A 402 -19.74 -9.83 24.59
C ILE A 402 -20.93 -10.53 23.94
N ILE A 403 -20.89 -10.58 22.61
CA ILE A 403 -21.83 -11.31 21.76
C ILE A 403 -21.37 -12.76 21.63
N THR A 404 -22.23 -13.71 21.99
CA THR A 404 -21.96 -15.14 21.73
C THR A 404 -22.41 -15.47 20.31
N LEU A 405 -21.47 -15.53 19.36
CA LEU A 405 -21.72 -15.92 17.97
C LEU A 405 -21.55 -17.44 17.80
N THR A 406 -22.47 -18.07 17.06
CA THR A 406 -22.39 -19.49 16.69
C THR A 406 -22.56 -19.65 15.17
N ALA A 407 -21.88 -20.64 14.60
CA ALA A 407 -21.95 -20.99 13.18
C ALA A 407 -22.21 -22.49 13.02
N THR A 408 -23.12 -22.83 12.13
CA THR A 408 -23.38 -24.21 11.72
C THR A 408 -23.51 -24.27 10.21
N THR A 409 -23.06 -25.36 9.59
CA THR A 409 -23.35 -25.61 8.18
C THR A 409 -24.83 -25.96 8.04
N SER A 410 -25.50 -25.29 7.10
CA SER A 410 -26.89 -25.55 6.74
C SER A 410 -26.90 -26.17 5.34
N GLY A 411 -26.77 -27.49 5.27
CA GLY A 411 -26.56 -28.20 4.00
C GLY A 411 -25.11 -28.12 3.51
N THR A 412 -24.92 -28.24 2.19
CA THR A 412 -23.60 -28.23 1.54
C THR A 412 -23.16 -26.86 1.04
N ASP A 413 -24.06 -25.89 1.03
CA ASP A 413 -23.93 -24.63 0.30
C ASP A 413 -24.31 -23.39 1.12
N ALA A 414 -24.59 -23.53 2.42
CA ALA A 414 -24.88 -22.40 3.30
C ALA A 414 -24.32 -22.56 4.71
N ILE A 415 -24.06 -21.43 5.35
CA ILE A 415 -23.68 -21.32 6.77
C ILE A 415 -24.77 -20.53 7.49
N ALA A 416 -25.38 -21.13 8.51
CA ALA A 416 -26.30 -20.47 9.41
C ALA A 416 -25.55 -19.91 10.62
N LEU A 417 -25.68 -18.60 10.82
CA LEU A 417 -25.11 -17.86 11.93
C LEU A 417 -26.23 -17.42 12.87
N SER A 418 -25.99 -17.51 14.18
CA SER A 418 -26.87 -16.93 15.20
C SER A 418 -26.08 -16.39 16.37
N TRP A 419 -26.63 -15.39 17.06
CA TRP A 419 -25.97 -14.72 18.16
C TRP A 419 -26.93 -14.28 19.27
N THR A 420 -26.37 -13.98 20.44
CA THR A 420 -27.11 -13.33 21.54
C THR A 420 -27.52 -11.92 21.15
N PRO A 421 -28.73 -11.45 21.53
CA PRO A 421 -29.13 -10.05 21.35
C PRO A 421 -28.08 -9.10 21.92
N VAL A 422 -27.98 -7.90 21.34
CA VAL A 422 -27.18 -6.79 21.88
C VAL A 422 -28.06 -6.02 22.85
N ASP A 423 -27.62 -5.93 24.10
CA ASP A 423 -28.33 -5.25 25.18
C ASP A 423 -27.98 -3.74 25.28
N ASP A 424 -26.88 -3.30 24.64
CA ASP A 424 -26.52 -1.89 24.60
C ASP A 424 -27.56 -1.04 23.83
N ALA A 425 -28.23 -0.13 24.55
CA ALA A 425 -29.28 0.72 24.01
C ALA A 425 -28.78 1.76 22.99
N ASN A 426 -27.47 2.03 22.94
CA ASN A 426 -26.87 2.92 21.96
C ASN A 426 -26.59 2.19 20.63
N ALA A 427 -26.59 0.86 20.61
CA ALA A 427 -26.38 0.10 19.39
C ALA A 427 -27.41 0.49 18.32
N SER A 428 -26.91 0.95 17.17
CA SER A 428 -27.68 1.39 16.01
C SER A 428 -27.62 0.39 14.85
N GLU A 429 -26.49 -0.33 14.71
CA GLU A 429 -26.30 -1.36 13.67
C GLU A 429 -25.40 -2.53 14.11
N LEU A 430 -25.55 -3.66 13.41
CA LEU A 430 -24.66 -4.81 13.49
C LEU A 430 -23.89 -4.97 12.18
N ARG A 431 -22.56 -5.13 12.25
CA ARG A 431 -21.73 -5.53 11.10
C ARG A 431 -21.25 -6.96 11.30
N LEU A 432 -21.56 -7.80 10.32
CA LEU A 432 -21.04 -9.15 10.21
C LEU A 432 -19.80 -9.16 9.35
N TYR A 433 -18.71 -9.66 9.91
CA TYR A 433 -17.45 -9.86 9.23
C TYR A 433 -17.26 -11.34 8.90
N ALA A 434 -16.71 -11.62 7.73
CA ALA A 434 -16.41 -12.98 7.28
C ALA A 434 -15.02 -13.09 6.64
N VAL A 435 -14.34 -14.20 6.87
CA VAL A 435 -13.20 -14.68 6.07
C VAL A 435 -13.69 -15.92 5.33
N THR A 436 -13.76 -15.87 4.00
CA THR A 436 -14.01 -17.07 3.18
C THR A 436 -12.72 -17.89 3.00
N PRO A 437 -12.76 -19.14 2.51
CA PRO A 437 -11.56 -19.94 2.28
C PRO A 437 -10.54 -19.31 1.33
N ALA A 438 -11.00 -18.42 0.44
CA ALA A 438 -10.15 -17.67 -0.48
C ALA A 438 -9.88 -16.23 0.02
N ALA A 439 -10.58 -15.79 1.07
CA ALA A 439 -10.33 -14.50 1.68
C ALA A 439 -9.12 -14.59 2.59
N ILE A 440 -8.45 -13.47 2.66
CA ILE A 440 -7.13 -13.29 3.27
C ILE A 440 -7.23 -12.42 4.54
N ALA A 441 -8.38 -11.79 4.76
CA ALA A 441 -8.74 -11.05 5.98
C ALA A 441 -10.27 -11.06 6.18
N LEU A 442 -10.72 -10.58 7.34
CA LEU A 442 -12.13 -10.32 7.63
C LEU A 442 -12.63 -9.18 6.74
N VAL A 443 -13.72 -9.40 6.02
CA VAL A 443 -14.42 -8.37 5.26
C VAL A 443 -15.86 -8.24 5.75
N VAL A 444 -16.44 -7.04 5.65
CA VAL A 444 -17.86 -6.84 5.97
C VAL A 444 -18.70 -7.65 4.99
N ALA A 445 -19.32 -8.71 5.49
CA ALA A 445 -20.21 -9.59 4.74
C ALA A 445 -21.65 -9.05 4.70
N ALA A 446 -22.09 -8.38 5.77
CA ALA A 446 -23.42 -7.76 5.85
C ALA A 446 -23.50 -6.67 6.92
N THR A 447 -24.36 -5.68 6.70
CA THR A 447 -24.87 -4.77 7.73
C THR A 447 -26.30 -5.16 8.07
N LEU A 448 -26.59 -5.36 9.34
CA LEU A 448 -27.82 -5.94 9.86
C LEU A 448 -28.45 -5.00 10.91
N PRO A 449 -29.79 -4.99 11.05
CA PRO A 449 -30.45 -4.31 12.17
C PRO A 449 -30.03 -4.92 13.50
N VAL A 450 -29.87 -4.12 14.55
CA VAL A 450 -29.48 -4.58 15.91
C VAL A 450 -30.45 -5.61 16.49
N SER A 451 -31.72 -5.56 16.09
CA SER A 451 -32.74 -6.53 16.50
C SER A 451 -32.61 -7.90 15.81
N GLN A 452 -31.79 -8.03 14.78
CA GLN A 452 -31.57 -9.29 14.09
C GLN A 452 -30.58 -10.16 14.90
N THR A 453 -30.91 -11.43 15.08
CA THR A 453 -30.12 -12.39 15.89
C THR A 453 -29.66 -13.62 15.10
N ALA A 454 -29.93 -13.67 13.80
CA ALA A 454 -29.49 -14.75 12.93
C ALA A 454 -29.40 -14.30 11.47
N VAL A 455 -28.50 -14.92 10.70
CA VAL A 455 -28.41 -14.76 9.24
C VAL A 455 -27.91 -16.05 8.60
N THR A 456 -28.30 -16.30 7.36
CA THR A 456 -27.74 -17.40 6.55
C THR A 456 -26.94 -16.82 5.41
N LEU A 457 -25.69 -17.24 5.29
CA LEU A 457 -24.79 -16.84 4.20
C LEU A 457 -24.56 -18.01 3.24
N PRO A 458 -24.42 -17.73 1.93
CA PRO A 458 -23.99 -18.75 0.98
C PRO A 458 -22.55 -19.19 1.29
N ALA A 459 -22.28 -20.48 1.10
CA ALA A 459 -21.01 -21.12 1.37
C ALA A 459 -20.59 -21.98 0.16
N THR A 460 -20.41 -21.32 -0.97
CA THR A 460 -20.20 -21.97 -2.28
C THR A 460 -18.82 -22.61 -2.43
N THR A 461 -17.86 -22.24 -1.57
CA THR A 461 -16.48 -22.70 -1.66
C THR A 461 -16.16 -23.61 -0.48
N PRO A 462 -15.70 -24.86 -0.70
CA PRO A 462 -15.19 -25.70 0.38
C PRO A 462 -14.00 -25.06 1.10
N GLY A 463 -13.88 -25.28 2.40
CA GLY A 463 -12.77 -24.80 3.22
C GLY A 463 -13.20 -24.22 4.57
N VAL A 464 -12.27 -23.52 5.23
CA VAL A 464 -12.51 -22.90 6.54
C VAL A 464 -13.01 -21.48 6.35
N TYR A 465 -14.14 -21.17 6.96
CA TYR A 465 -14.67 -19.82 7.07
C TYR A 465 -14.44 -19.30 8.48
N GLY A 466 -14.17 -18.00 8.62
CA GLY A 466 -14.14 -17.28 9.90
C GLY A 466 -15.26 -16.25 9.96
N PHE A 467 -15.88 -16.03 11.12
CA PHE A 467 -16.92 -15.02 11.32
C PHE A 467 -16.75 -14.25 12.63
N ALA A 468 -17.04 -12.95 12.60
CA ALA A 468 -17.13 -12.10 13.79
C ALA A 468 -18.28 -11.09 13.64
N LEU A 469 -18.83 -10.64 14.75
CA LEU A 469 -19.91 -9.66 14.80
C LEU A 469 -19.48 -8.46 15.64
N LEU A 470 -19.80 -7.25 15.19
CA LEU A 470 -19.58 -6.00 15.91
C LEU A 470 -20.85 -5.15 15.85
N ALA A 471 -21.32 -4.68 16.99
CA ALA A 471 -22.39 -3.70 17.10
C ALA A 471 -21.79 -2.30 17.23
N HIS A 472 -22.34 -1.32 16.52
CA HIS A 472 -21.92 0.08 16.61
C HIS A 472 -23.06 0.97 17.06
N ASP A 473 -22.74 2.11 17.68
CA ASP A 473 -23.67 3.20 17.95
C ASP A 473 -23.95 4.06 16.70
N ALA A 474 -24.64 5.20 16.86
CA ALA A 474 -24.97 6.09 15.74
C ALA A 474 -23.76 6.86 15.20
N GLU A 475 -22.70 6.98 15.99
CA GLU A 475 -21.43 7.61 15.69
C GLU A 475 -20.39 6.61 15.14
N LEU A 476 -20.78 5.35 14.97
CA LEU A 476 -19.95 4.21 14.54
C LEU A 476 -18.89 3.77 15.55
N ASN A 477 -19.07 4.06 16.84
CA ASN A 477 -18.25 3.44 17.89
C ASN A 477 -18.79 2.06 18.25
N GLY A 478 -17.92 1.10 18.48
CA GLY A 478 -18.26 -0.26 18.86
C GLY A 478 -18.77 -0.31 20.29
N VAL A 479 -19.86 -1.04 20.48
CA VAL A 479 -20.52 -1.18 21.79
C VAL A 479 -20.62 -2.63 22.23
N ALA A 480 -20.65 -3.58 21.28
CA ALA A 480 -20.68 -5.01 21.56
C ALA A 480 -19.93 -5.82 20.49
N ARG A 481 -19.29 -6.93 20.86
CA ARG A 481 -18.52 -7.75 19.90
C ARG A 481 -18.53 -9.24 20.18
N SER A 482 -18.32 -10.06 19.15
CA SER A 482 -18.04 -11.49 19.30
C SER A 482 -16.55 -11.81 19.17
N ALA A 483 -16.15 -12.98 19.68
CA ALA A 483 -14.90 -13.61 19.22
C ALA A 483 -15.04 -14.06 17.75
N ILE A 484 -13.91 -14.25 17.07
CA ILE A 484 -13.91 -14.93 15.76
C ILE A 484 -14.22 -16.41 15.99
N ILE A 485 -15.21 -16.93 15.28
CA ILE A 485 -15.50 -18.36 15.22
C ILE A 485 -15.18 -18.90 13.83
N THR A 486 -14.84 -20.19 13.74
CA THR A 486 -14.58 -20.84 12.46
C THR A 486 -15.57 -21.97 12.18
N VAL A 487 -15.88 -22.19 10.91
CA VAL A 487 -16.69 -23.31 10.44
C VAL A 487 -16.07 -23.87 9.17
N THR A 488 -15.98 -25.20 9.10
CA THR A 488 -15.43 -25.90 7.93
C THR A 488 -16.56 -26.40 7.05
N VAL A 489 -16.58 -25.95 5.80
CA VAL A 489 -17.48 -26.43 4.76
C VAL A 489 -16.77 -27.54 4.01
N ALA A 490 -17.30 -28.75 4.10
CA ALA A 490 -16.71 -29.92 3.46
C ALA A 490 -16.83 -29.83 1.93
N THR A 491 -15.82 -30.35 1.23
CA THR A 491 -15.93 -30.59 -0.21
C THR A 491 -17.06 -31.60 -0.45
N PRO A 492 -18.01 -31.32 -1.37
CA PRO A 492 -19.00 -32.32 -1.75
C PRO A 492 -18.29 -33.61 -2.14
N PRO A 493 -18.76 -34.79 -1.70
CA PRO A 493 -18.16 -36.04 -2.14
C PRO A 493 -18.26 -36.12 -3.66
N GLU A 494 -17.12 -36.26 -4.35
CA GLU A 494 -17.11 -36.51 -5.78
C GLU A 494 -17.80 -37.85 -6.05
N LEU A 495 -19.01 -37.79 -6.61
CA LEU A 495 -19.74 -38.97 -7.01
C LEU A 495 -19.15 -39.48 -8.33
N PHE A 496 -18.16 -40.36 -8.25
CA PHE A 496 -17.68 -41.09 -9.42
C PHE A 496 -18.77 -42.07 -9.89
N LEU A 497 -19.59 -41.64 -10.86
CA LEU A 497 -20.47 -42.56 -11.56
C LEU A 497 -19.61 -43.51 -12.41
N PRO A 498 -19.80 -44.84 -12.33
CA PRO A 498 -19.08 -45.77 -13.19
C PRO A 498 -19.38 -45.42 -14.65
N LEU A 499 -18.32 -45.20 -15.43
CA LEU A 499 -18.42 -44.98 -16.87
C LEU A 499 -18.97 -46.28 -17.48
N VAL A 500 -20.27 -46.32 -17.78
CA VAL A 500 -20.85 -47.40 -18.59
C VAL A 500 -20.49 -47.10 -20.03
N THR A 501 -19.34 -47.58 -20.48
CA THR A 501 -19.01 -47.65 -21.90
C THR A 501 -20.03 -48.58 -22.57
N ARG A 502 -20.72 -48.07 -23.59
CA ARG A 502 -21.55 -48.88 -24.49
C ARG A 502 -20.71 -49.46 -25.61
#